data_AF-A0A564SEF8-F1
#
_entry.id   AF-A0A564SEF8-F1
#
_cell.length_a   1.000
_cell.length_b   1.000
_cell.length_c   1.000
_cell.angle_alpha   90.00
_cell.angle_beta   90.00
_cell.angle_gamma   90.00
#
_symmetry.space_group_name_H-M   'P 1'
#
loop_
_entity.id
_entity.type
_entity.pdbx_description
1 polymer ?
#
loop_
_entity_poly.entity_id
_entity_poly.type
_entity_poly.pdbx_seq_one_letter_code
_entity_poly.pdbx_strand_id
1 'polypeptide(L)'
;MLLAIVIIASLVLVITTISRGVDLSTNIYLNLAIPPRMFEIWSKTVQEVELHGYGEASLMGFLLPIKYIFNNILKIWDATNINAVYDMIQLTDVQWVWPGPKITANAYVSMFWNLYTDFRYGGILVGSFLYGTISAQSFWNAIRTNNPRMLSVFCLILYSVLYSFVRFQFSDSRFVLAIIFISFFAYKKDYKL
;
A
#
# COMPACT_ATOMS: atom_id res chain seq x y z
N MET A 1 2.83 -28.31 -16.58
CA MET A 1 1.79 -27.60 -15.81
C MET A 1 2.19 -26.16 -15.50
N LEU A 2 3.32 -25.90 -14.81
CA LEU A 2 3.78 -24.54 -14.48
C LEU A 2 3.99 -23.64 -15.72
N LEU A 3 4.64 -24.16 -16.77
CA LEU A 3 4.86 -23.42 -18.02
C LEU A 3 3.53 -23.01 -18.70
N ALA A 4 2.54 -23.90 -18.71
CA ALA A 4 1.22 -23.61 -19.27
C ALA A 4 0.50 -22.52 -18.46
N ILE A 5 0.61 -22.55 -17.13
CA ILE A 5 0.06 -21.50 -16.25
C ILE A 5 0.74 -20.15 -16.54
N VAL A 6 2.06 -20.11 -16.70
CA VAL A 6 2.80 -18.88 -17.03
C VAL A 6 2.38 -18.33 -18.38
N ILE A 7 2.25 -19.19 -19.40
CA ILE A 7 1.81 -18.79 -20.74
C ILE A 7 0.38 -18.23 -20.68
N ILE A 8 -0.54 -18.92 -20.02
CA ILE A 8 -1.94 -18.47 -19.87
C ILE A 8 -2.00 -17.14 -19.11
N ALA A 9 -1.28 -17.01 -17.99
CA ALA A 9 -1.24 -15.76 -17.22
C ALA A 9 -0.69 -14.59 -18.04
N SER A 10 0.36 -14.83 -18.84
CA SER A 10 0.94 -13.83 -19.74
C SER A 10 -0.05 -13.42 -20.83
N LEU A 11 -0.77 -14.38 -21.42
CA LEU A 11 -1.80 -14.15 -22.44
C LEU A 11 -2.97 -13.33 -21.88
N VAL A 12 -3.45 -13.69 -20.68
CA VAL A 12 -4.50 -12.94 -19.97
C VAL A 12 -4.04 -11.50 -19.70
N LEU A 13 -2.79 -11.31 -19.28
CA LEU A 13 -2.23 -9.98 -19.03
C LEU A 13 -2.15 -9.13 -20.31
N VAL A 14 -1.73 -9.73 -21.43
CA VAL A 14 -1.72 -9.05 -22.73
C VAL A 14 -3.13 -8.69 -23.19
N ILE A 15 -4.07 -9.64 -23.15
CA ILE A 15 -5.47 -9.42 -23.55
C ILE A 15 -6.12 -8.32 -22.70
N THR A 16 -5.96 -8.38 -21.38
CA THR A 16 -6.51 -7.38 -20.46
C THR A 16 -5.84 -6.01 -20.57
N THR A 17 -4.61 -5.95 -21.08
CA THR A 17 -3.94 -4.68 -21.37
C THR A 17 -4.43 -4.08 -22.68
N ILE A 18 -4.55 -4.88 -23.74
CA ILE A 18 -5.09 -4.44 -25.04
C ILE A 18 -6.55 -4.01 -24.90
N SER A 19 -7.35 -4.73 -24.10
CA SER A 19 -8.77 -4.40 -23.89
C SER A 19 -9.01 -3.06 -23.19
N ARG A 20 -7.99 -2.48 -22.55
CA ARG A 20 -8.04 -1.13 -21.95
C ARG A 20 -7.93 0.00 -22.98
N GLY A 21 -7.66 -0.31 -24.26
CA GLY A 21 -7.65 0.66 -25.35
C GLY A 21 -6.50 1.69 -25.30
N VAL A 22 -5.52 1.49 -24.41
CA VAL A 22 -4.34 2.35 -24.26
C VAL A 22 -3.12 1.53 -24.66
N ASP A 23 -2.27 2.10 -25.51
CA ASP A 23 -1.01 1.49 -25.89
C ASP A 23 -0.15 1.13 -24.67
N LEU A 24 0.51 -0.04 -24.70
CA LEU A 24 1.26 -0.58 -23.57
C LEU A 24 2.38 0.38 -23.12
N SER A 25 3.11 0.99 -24.05
CA SER A 25 4.20 1.91 -23.73
C SER A 25 3.67 3.17 -23.05
N THR A 26 2.53 3.67 -23.52
CA THR A 26 1.82 4.80 -22.92
C THR A 26 1.33 4.44 -21.52
N ASN A 27 0.79 3.24 -21.31
CA ASN A 27 0.32 2.80 -20.00
C ASN A 27 1.47 2.71 -18.97
N ILE A 28 2.59 2.10 -19.35
CA ILE A 28 3.78 2.02 -18.49
C ILE A 28 4.31 3.41 -18.15
N TYR A 29 4.42 4.29 -19.15
CA TYR A 29 4.84 5.68 -18.94
C TYR A 29 3.92 6.41 -17.95
N LEU A 30 2.60 6.33 -18.16
CA LEU A 30 1.62 6.99 -17.30
C LEU A 30 1.66 6.46 -15.86
N ASN A 31 1.82 5.16 -15.66
CA ASN A 31 1.91 4.57 -14.31
C ASN A 31 3.17 5.03 -13.53
N LEU A 32 4.22 5.49 -14.23
CA LEU A 32 5.42 6.03 -13.60
C LEU A 32 5.41 7.56 -13.50
N ALA A 33 4.76 8.26 -14.44
CA ALA A 33 4.74 9.72 -14.51
C ALA A 33 3.61 10.37 -13.69
N ILE A 34 2.47 9.69 -13.53
CA ILE A 34 1.32 10.19 -12.76
C ILE A 34 1.62 10.29 -11.25
N PRO A 35 2.29 9.32 -10.60
CA PRO A 35 2.39 9.32 -9.14
C PRO A 35 3.01 10.56 -8.49
N PRO A 36 4.12 11.14 -9.01
CA PRO A 36 4.65 12.38 -8.45
C PRO A 36 3.66 13.55 -8.51
N ARG A 37 2.91 13.68 -9.60
CA ARG A 37 1.89 14.74 -9.75
C ARG A 37 0.70 14.50 -8.83
N MET A 38 0.27 13.25 -8.67
CA MET A 38 -0.78 12.89 -7.72
C MET A 38 -0.35 13.17 -6.28
N PHE A 39 0.89 12.83 -5.92
CA PHE A 39 1.46 13.19 -4.63
C PHE A 39 1.42 14.70 -4.39
N GLU A 40 1.84 15.53 -5.35
CA GLU A 40 1.78 17.00 -5.22
C GLU A 40 0.35 17.52 -4.99
N ILE A 41 -0.62 17.06 -5.77
CA ILE A 41 -2.03 17.47 -5.65
C ILE A 41 -2.56 17.12 -4.26
N TRP A 42 -2.42 15.86 -3.86
CA TRP A 42 -3.01 15.36 -2.63
C TRP A 42 -2.26 15.78 -1.37
N SER A 43 -0.94 16.01 -1.44
CA SER A 43 -0.18 16.60 -0.33
C SER A 43 -0.58 18.06 -0.08
N LYS A 44 -0.86 18.82 -1.15
CA LYS A 44 -1.41 20.17 -1.06
C LYS A 44 -2.80 20.15 -0.42
N THR A 45 -3.69 19.27 -0.85
CA THR A 45 -5.03 19.13 -0.24
C THR A 45 -4.94 18.82 1.26
N VAL A 46 -4.10 17.86 1.65
CA VAL A 46 -3.87 17.51 3.06
C VAL A 46 -3.33 18.70 3.86
N GLN A 47 -2.48 19.52 3.27
CA GLN A 47 -1.95 20.73 3.90
C GLN A 47 -3.01 21.83 4.03
N GLU A 48 -3.83 22.04 3.00
CA GLU A 48 -4.90 23.05 2.98
C GLU A 48 -5.98 22.76 4.04
N VAL A 49 -6.29 21.49 4.31
CA VAL A 49 -7.24 21.09 5.36
C VAL A 49 -6.56 20.89 6.73
N GLU A 50 -5.26 21.20 6.85
CA GLU A 50 -4.47 21.04 8.07
C GLU A 50 -4.55 19.63 8.70
N LEU A 51 -4.72 18.59 7.88
CA LEU A 51 -4.87 17.22 8.38
C LEU A 51 -3.49 16.63 8.73
N HIS A 52 -3.38 16.11 9.94
CA HIS A 52 -2.20 15.42 10.45
C HIS A 52 -2.56 13.99 10.85
N GLY A 53 -1.92 13.01 10.20
CA GLY A 53 -2.22 11.59 10.42
C GLY A 53 -1.55 10.99 11.65
N TYR A 54 -0.38 11.49 12.10
CA TYR A 54 0.34 10.96 13.26
C TYR A 54 0.61 9.44 13.23
N GLY A 55 0.73 8.85 12.04
CA GLY A 55 0.90 7.41 11.83
C GLY A 55 -0.38 6.72 11.35
N GLU A 56 -1.54 7.39 11.45
CA GLU A 56 -2.82 6.82 11.06
C GLU A 56 -2.92 6.58 9.56
N ALA A 57 -2.30 7.42 8.72
CA ALA A 57 -2.39 7.27 7.27
C ALA A 57 -1.55 6.09 6.78
N SER A 58 -0.36 5.87 7.35
CA SER A 58 0.53 4.77 6.97
C SER A 58 0.19 3.43 7.64
N LEU A 59 -0.41 3.45 8.83
CA LEU A 59 -0.78 2.25 9.60
C LEU A 59 -2.28 1.97 9.60
N MET A 60 -3.06 2.64 8.75
CA MET A 60 -4.53 2.51 8.69
C MET A 60 -4.99 1.04 8.63
N GLY A 61 -4.28 0.19 7.90
CA GLY A 61 -4.62 -1.23 7.78
C GLY A 61 -4.57 -1.99 9.11
N PHE A 62 -3.67 -1.62 10.02
CA PHE A 62 -3.60 -2.13 11.39
C PHE A 62 -4.61 -1.47 12.32
N LEU A 63 -4.86 -0.17 12.12
CA LEU A 63 -5.70 0.61 13.02
C LEU A 63 -7.20 0.33 12.84
N LEU A 64 -7.67 -0.01 11.64
CA LEU A 64 -9.11 -0.25 11.41
C LEU A 64 -9.70 -1.36 12.30
N PRO A 65 -9.08 -2.54 12.45
CA PRO A 65 -9.55 -3.55 13.42
C PRO A 65 -9.54 -3.05 14.87
N ILE A 66 -8.50 -2.31 15.27
CA ILE A 66 -8.36 -1.77 16.63
C ILE A 66 -9.47 -0.73 16.88
N LYS A 67 -9.62 0.24 15.99
CA LYS A 67 -10.69 1.23 15.98
C LYS A 67 -12.06 0.55 16.11
N TYR A 68 -12.33 -0.49 15.32
CA TYR A 68 -13.61 -1.18 15.39
C TYR A 68 -13.90 -1.71 16.80
N ILE A 69 -12.93 -2.32 17.48
CA ILE A 69 -13.12 -2.82 18.84
C ILE A 69 -13.28 -1.65 19.84
N PHE A 70 -12.33 -0.72 19.86
CA PHE A 70 -12.24 0.28 20.92
C PHE A 70 -13.21 1.46 20.76
N ASN A 71 -13.50 1.86 19.52
CA ASN A 71 -14.44 2.95 19.21
C ASN A 71 -15.86 2.45 18.89
N ASN A 72 -16.04 1.36 18.12
CA ASN A 72 -17.39 0.91 17.75
C ASN A 72 -18.06 0.01 18.79
N ILE A 73 -17.31 -0.92 19.41
CA ILE A 73 -17.86 -1.86 20.40
C ILE A 73 -17.79 -1.27 21.80
N LEU A 74 -16.57 -0.93 22.24
CA LEU A 74 -16.32 -0.55 23.64
C LEU A 74 -16.64 0.92 23.92
N LYS A 75 -16.67 1.78 22.90
CA LYS A 75 -16.94 3.23 23.02
C LYS A 75 -15.98 3.97 23.97
N ILE A 76 -14.74 3.49 24.11
CA ILE A 76 -13.73 4.04 25.04
C ILE A 76 -12.61 4.86 24.38
N TRP A 77 -12.64 4.99 23.05
CA TRP A 77 -11.65 5.76 22.30
C TRP A 77 -12.34 6.68 21.30
N ASP A 78 -12.00 7.96 21.28
CA ASP A 78 -12.39 8.88 20.22
C ASP A 78 -11.47 8.71 19.00
N ALA A 79 -12.03 8.13 17.94
CA ALA A 79 -11.33 7.86 16.68
C ALA A 79 -11.65 8.90 15.58
N THR A 80 -11.99 10.14 15.96
CA THR A 80 -12.36 11.20 15.00
C THR A 80 -11.23 11.50 14.00
N ASN A 81 -9.97 11.57 14.44
CA ASN A 81 -8.85 11.78 13.52
C ASN A 81 -8.70 10.62 12.52
N ILE A 82 -8.82 9.38 12.99
CA ILE A 82 -8.78 8.18 12.13
C ILE A 82 -9.89 8.22 11.09
N ASN A 83 -11.09 8.68 11.43
CA ASN A 83 -12.16 8.89 10.44
C ASN A 83 -11.74 9.89 9.37
N ALA A 84 -11.24 11.06 9.76
CA ALA A 84 -10.80 12.10 8.83
C ALA A 84 -9.66 11.61 7.91
N VAL A 85 -8.69 10.88 8.46
CA VAL A 85 -7.59 10.28 7.69
C VAL A 85 -8.10 9.18 6.76
N TYR A 86 -9.02 8.33 7.23
CA TYR A 86 -9.63 7.29 6.40
C TYR A 86 -10.41 7.89 5.23
N ASP A 87 -11.22 8.91 5.48
CA ASP A 87 -11.99 9.60 4.45
C ASP A 87 -11.07 10.26 3.44
N MET A 88 -9.97 10.88 3.90
CA MET A 88 -8.94 11.43 3.02
C MET A 88 -8.29 10.36 2.15
N ILE A 89 -7.97 9.17 2.68
CA ILE A 89 -7.48 8.04 1.88
C ILE A 89 -8.52 7.63 0.82
N GLN A 90 -9.80 7.54 1.19
CA GLN A 90 -10.86 7.18 0.24
C GLN A 90 -11.00 8.21 -0.88
N LEU A 91 -10.88 9.51 -0.57
CA LEU A 91 -10.89 10.58 -1.57
C LEU A 91 -9.82 10.35 -2.65
N THR A 92 -8.64 9.85 -2.27
CA THR A 92 -7.58 9.55 -3.25
C THR A 92 -7.93 8.46 -4.25
N ASP A 93 -8.92 7.61 -3.95
CA ASP A 93 -9.39 6.49 -4.79
C ASP A 93 -10.68 6.84 -5.57
N VAL A 94 -11.50 7.80 -5.11
CA VAL A 94 -12.80 8.12 -5.72
C VAL A 94 -12.82 9.45 -6.49
N GLN A 95 -11.99 10.42 -6.10
CA GLN A 95 -11.98 11.74 -6.70
C GLN A 95 -11.01 11.81 -7.87
N TRP A 96 -11.55 12.10 -9.06
CA TRP A 96 -10.74 12.34 -10.25
C TRP A 96 -10.14 13.74 -10.23
N VAL A 97 -8.82 13.82 -10.38
CA VAL A 97 -8.07 15.07 -10.50
C VAL A 97 -7.28 15.09 -11.80
N TRP A 98 -6.75 16.26 -12.17
CA TRP A 98 -6.00 16.47 -13.41
C TRP A 98 -4.49 16.54 -13.14
N PRO A 99 -3.76 15.41 -13.08
CA PRO A 99 -2.30 15.42 -12.96
C PRO A 99 -1.60 16.04 -14.18
N GLY A 100 -2.30 16.17 -15.32
CA GLY A 100 -1.82 16.86 -16.51
C GLY A 100 -2.96 17.41 -17.38
N PRO A 101 -2.64 18.17 -18.45
CA PRO A 101 -3.63 18.95 -19.20
C PRO A 101 -4.74 18.14 -19.90
N LYS A 102 -4.49 16.85 -20.17
CA LYS A 102 -5.41 15.96 -20.88
C LYS A 102 -5.54 14.58 -20.21
N ILE A 103 -5.09 14.48 -18.96
CA ILE A 103 -5.02 13.22 -18.21
C ILE A 103 -5.74 13.44 -16.89
N THR A 104 -6.71 12.58 -16.59
CA THR A 104 -7.34 12.48 -15.28
C THR A 104 -6.88 11.21 -14.57
N ALA A 105 -6.79 11.27 -13.24
CA ALA A 105 -6.49 10.12 -12.40
C ALA A 105 -7.18 10.26 -11.04
N ASN A 106 -7.55 9.12 -10.45
CA ASN A 106 -8.16 8.98 -9.13
C ASN A 106 -7.44 7.91 -8.31
N ALA A 107 -6.15 7.71 -8.57
CA ALA A 107 -5.31 6.72 -7.90
C ALA A 107 -3.85 7.10 -8.09
N TYR A 108 -2.94 6.27 -7.59
CA TYR A 108 -1.49 6.45 -7.76
C TYR A 108 -0.90 7.59 -6.95
N VAL A 109 -1.34 7.83 -5.72
CA VAL A 109 -0.77 8.89 -4.86
C VAL A 109 0.63 8.58 -4.33
N SER A 110 1.14 7.36 -4.57
CA SER A 110 2.40 6.85 -4.03
C SER A 110 2.40 6.68 -2.50
N MET A 111 3.31 5.83 -2.01
CA MET A 111 3.51 5.66 -0.57
C MET A 111 3.95 6.94 0.13
N PHE A 112 4.59 7.86 -0.60
CA PHE A 112 5.03 9.14 -0.05
C PHE A 112 3.87 9.97 0.47
N TRP A 113 2.69 9.87 -0.15
CA TRP A 113 1.52 10.61 0.31
C TRP A 113 1.08 10.14 1.70
N ASN A 114 0.96 8.84 1.95
CA ASN A 114 0.61 8.33 3.29
C ASN A 114 1.61 8.80 4.36
N LEU A 115 2.91 8.70 4.06
CA LEU A 115 3.97 9.14 4.97
C LEU A 115 3.97 10.67 5.20
N TYR A 116 3.65 11.44 4.17
CA TYR A 116 3.50 12.89 4.24
C TYR A 116 2.28 13.32 5.05
N THR A 117 1.16 12.61 4.90
CA THR A 117 -0.04 12.86 5.69
C THR A 117 0.24 12.70 7.18
N ASP A 118 1.06 11.71 7.55
CA ASP A 118 1.41 11.46 8.94
C ASP A 118 2.32 12.53 9.56
N PHE A 119 3.49 12.78 8.96
CA PHE A 119 4.51 13.67 9.55
C PHE A 119 5.22 14.55 8.51
N ARG A 120 4.54 14.89 7.41
CA ARG A 120 5.06 15.71 6.31
C ARG A 120 6.36 15.11 5.75
N TYR A 121 7.31 15.96 5.33
CA TYR A 121 8.60 15.50 4.82
C TYR A 121 9.41 14.67 5.82
N GLY A 122 9.27 14.93 7.14
CA GLY A 122 9.89 14.10 8.17
C GLY A 122 9.37 12.67 8.15
N GLY A 123 8.06 12.50 7.94
CA GLY A 123 7.41 11.21 7.76
C GLY A 123 7.90 10.46 6.53
N ILE A 124 8.11 11.16 5.41
CA ILE A 124 8.72 10.56 4.21
C ILE A 124 10.12 10.04 4.52
N LEU A 125 10.99 10.86 5.11
CA LEU A 125 12.38 10.46 5.37
C LEU A 125 12.46 9.25 6.32
N VAL A 126 11.79 9.35 7.48
CA VAL A 126 11.82 8.29 8.49
C VAL A 126 11.07 7.06 8.02
N GLY A 127 9.87 7.23 7.46
CA GLY A 127 9.01 6.14 6.99
C GLY A 127 9.65 5.37 5.85
N SER A 128 10.24 6.05 4.86
CA SER A 128 10.95 5.38 3.76
C SER A 128 12.19 4.63 4.25
N PHE A 129 12.94 5.19 5.22
CA PHE A 129 14.07 4.49 5.83
C PHE A 129 13.64 3.22 6.58
N LEU A 130 12.62 3.31 7.42
CA LEU A 130 12.08 2.17 8.15
C LEU A 130 11.51 1.11 7.20
N TYR A 131 10.74 1.54 6.19
CA TYR A 131 10.17 0.64 5.20
C TYR A 131 11.24 -0.07 4.36
N GLY A 132 12.30 0.64 3.96
CA GLY A 132 13.46 0.05 3.29
C GLY A 132 14.19 -0.97 4.17
N THR A 133 14.35 -0.66 5.47
CA THR A 133 14.96 -1.57 6.45
C THR A 133 14.14 -2.85 6.63
N ILE A 134 12.81 -2.72 6.80
CA ILE A 134 11.89 -3.86 6.90
C ILE A 134 11.95 -4.72 5.62
N SER A 135 11.98 -4.07 4.45
CA SER A 135 12.07 -4.75 3.16
C SER A 135 13.37 -5.54 3.03
N ALA A 136 14.51 -4.93 3.36
CA ALA A 136 15.81 -5.60 3.36
C ALA A 136 15.85 -6.77 4.35
N GLN A 137 15.33 -6.59 5.56
CA GLN A 137 15.28 -7.65 6.57
C GLN A 137 14.42 -8.83 6.10
N SER A 138 13.26 -8.56 5.49
CA SER A 138 12.38 -9.60 4.96
C SER A 138 13.08 -10.44 3.90
N PHE A 139 13.85 -9.80 3.01
CA PHE A 139 14.66 -10.47 2.00
C PHE A 139 15.72 -11.35 2.63
N TRP A 140 16.53 -10.81 3.56
CA TRP A 140 17.58 -11.58 4.22
C TRP A 140 17.02 -12.77 5.00
N ASN A 141 15.88 -12.61 5.67
CA ASN A 141 15.20 -13.71 6.35
C ASN A 141 14.77 -14.81 5.36
N ALA A 142 14.22 -14.43 4.20
CA ALA A 142 13.77 -15.39 3.19
C ALA A 142 14.91 -16.18 2.55
N ILE A 143 16.07 -15.57 2.31
CA ILE A 143 17.20 -16.28 1.66
C ILE A 143 18.10 -17.03 2.65
N ARG A 144 18.18 -16.58 3.91
CA ARG A 144 19.00 -17.24 4.95
C ARG A 144 18.25 -18.37 5.65
N THR A 145 16.93 -18.38 5.59
CA THR A 145 16.11 -19.42 6.19
C THR A 145 15.41 -20.21 5.10
N ASN A 146 15.50 -21.54 5.11
CA ASN A 146 14.68 -22.39 4.25
C ASN A 146 13.26 -22.53 4.84
N ASN A 147 12.66 -21.42 5.26
CA ASN A 147 11.37 -21.37 5.94
C ASN A 147 10.32 -20.79 5.00
N PRO A 148 9.31 -21.58 4.57
CA PRO A 148 8.29 -21.11 3.64
C PRO A 148 7.46 -19.95 4.20
N ARG A 149 7.34 -19.81 5.53
CA ARG A 149 6.71 -18.65 6.17
C ARG A 149 7.46 -17.36 5.84
N MET A 150 8.79 -17.37 5.99
CA MET A 150 9.63 -16.18 5.76
C MET A 150 9.65 -15.82 4.28
N LEU A 151 9.68 -16.83 3.40
CA LEU A 151 9.55 -16.62 1.95
C LEU A 151 8.20 -15.98 1.59
N SER A 152 7.09 -16.47 2.15
CA SER A 152 5.76 -15.90 1.90
C SER A 152 5.62 -14.46 2.40
N VAL A 153 6.16 -14.14 3.58
CA VAL A 153 6.21 -12.76 4.09
C VAL A 153 7.03 -11.88 3.14
N PHE A 154 8.21 -12.33 2.71
CA PHE A 154 9.02 -11.59 1.75
C PHE A 154 8.28 -11.35 0.43
N CYS A 155 7.56 -12.33 -0.12
CA CYS A 155 6.77 -12.15 -1.33
C CYS A 155 5.70 -11.04 -1.17
N LEU A 156 5.04 -10.96 -0.02
CA LEU A 156 4.09 -9.88 0.27
C LEU A 156 4.78 -8.52 0.40
N ILE A 157 5.93 -8.47 1.07
CA ILE A 157 6.70 -7.22 1.20
C ILE A 157 7.22 -6.77 -0.18
N LEU A 158 7.75 -7.67 -1.00
CA LEU A 158 8.16 -7.38 -2.37
C LEU A 158 6.98 -6.84 -3.21
N TYR A 159 5.81 -7.48 -3.13
CA TYR A 159 4.59 -6.97 -3.75
C TYR A 159 4.28 -5.54 -3.28
N SER A 160 4.38 -5.26 -1.97
CA SER A 160 4.14 -3.92 -1.44
C SER A 160 5.14 -2.89 -1.98
N VAL A 161 6.41 -3.26 -2.17
CA VAL A 161 7.45 -2.36 -2.70
C VAL A 161 7.13 -2.02 -4.15
N LEU A 162 6.76 -3.02 -4.96
CA LEU A 162 6.38 -2.80 -6.36
C LEU A 162 5.11 -1.93 -6.47
N TYR A 163 4.15 -2.12 -5.56
CA TYR A 163 2.91 -1.36 -5.54
C TYR A 163 3.01 0.00 -4.84
N SER A 164 4.17 0.33 -4.27
CA SER A 164 4.38 1.58 -3.52
C SER A 164 4.22 2.83 -4.38
N PHE A 165 4.40 2.72 -5.69
CA PHE A 165 4.08 3.80 -6.65
C PHE A 165 2.59 4.09 -6.74
N VAL A 166 1.74 3.10 -6.45
CA VAL A 166 0.30 3.25 -6.46
C VAL A 166 -0.19 3.79 -5.12
N ARG A 167 0.16 3.10 -4.03
CA ARG A 167 -0.23 3.45 -2.65
C ARG A 167 0.61 2.68 -1.63
N PHE A 168 0.59 3.12 -0.38
CA PHE A 168 1.25 2.38 0.69
C PHE A 168 0.37 1.22 1.21
N GLN A 169 0.80 -0.02 0.98
CA GLN A 169 -0.06 -1.19 1.25
C GLN A 169 -0.32 -1.50 2.72
N PHE A 170 0.50 -1.00 3.65
CA PHE A 170 0.20 -1.10 5.08
C PHE A 170 -1.03 -0.28 5.51
N SER A 171 -1.51 0.61 4.64
CA SER A 171 -2.76 1.34 4.82
C SER A 171 -4.00 0.49 4.43
N ASP A 172 -3.81 -0.64 3.74
CA ASP A 172 -4.89 -1.57 3.37
C ASP A 172 -4.99 -2.70 4.41
N SER A 173 -6.16 -2.81 5.04
CA SER A 173 -6.41 -3.82 6.08
C SER A 173 -6.31 -5.24 5.54
N ARG A 174 -6.62 -5.50 4.27
CA ARG A 174 -6.52 -6.84 3.67
C ARG A 174 -5.06 -7.28 3.57
N PHE A 175 -4.18 -6.36 3.19
CA PHE A 175 -2.75 -6.63 3.10
C PHE A 175 -2.15 -6.91 4.48
N VAL A 176 -2.50 -6.08 5.46
CA VAL A 176 -2.09 -6.26 6.86
C VAL A 176 -2.57 -7.59 7.43
N LEU A 177 -3.85 -7.92 7.24
CA LEU A 177 -4.41 -9.20 7.70
C LEU A 177 -3.74 -10.39 7.02
N ALA A 178 -3.37 -10.29 5.74
CA ALA A 178 -2.61 -11.34 5.06
C ALA A 178 -1.23 -11.55 5.70
N ILE A 179 -0.51 -10.47 6.02
CA ILE A 179 0.78 -10.55 6.74
C ILE A 179 0.59 -11.21 8.11
N ILE A 180 -0.39 -10.78 8.89
CA ILE A 180 -0.67 -11.34 10.23
C ILE A 180 -1.03 -12.83 10.10
N PHE A 181 -1.91 -13.18 9.16
CA PHE A 181 -2.34 -14.55 8.93
C PHE A 181 -1.16 -15.45 8.56
N ILE A 182 -0.31 -15.05 7.61
CA ILE A 182 0.87 -15.81 7.21
C ILE A 182 1.87 -15.94 8.34
N SER A 183 2.10 -14.85 9.08
CA SER A 183 3.11 -14.80 10.15
C SER A 183 2.76 -15.70 11.34
N PHE A 184 1.47 -15.79 11.70
CA PHE A 184 1.04 -16.45 12.93
C PHE A 184 0.22 -17.73 12.74
N PHE A 185 -0.54 -17.86 11.65
CA PHE A 185 -1.59 -18.90 11.52
C PHE A 185 -1.40 -19.85 10.33
N ALA A 186 -0.89 -19.38 9.19
CA ALA A 186 -0.85 -20.16 7.96
C ALA A 186 0.08 -21.38 8.02
N TYR A 187 1.10 -21.36 8.87
CA TYR A 187 2.09 -22.43 9.00
C TYR A 187 2.07 -22.99 10.42
N LYS A 188 1.96 -24.32 10.53
CA LYS A 188 2.12 -25.03 11.80
C LYS A 188 3.45 -24.64 12.45
N LYS A 189 3.47 -24.44 13.76
CA LYS A 189 4.75 -24.30 14.48
C LYS A 189 5.51 -25.62 14.33
N ASP A 190 6.71 -25.55 13.76
CA ASP A 190 7.67 -26.64 13.88
C ASP A 190 8.09 -26.71 15.35
N TYR A 191 7.40 -27.52 16.13
CA TYR A 191 7.89 -27.92 17.45
C TYR A 191 9.07 -28.86 17.20
N LYS A 192 10.27 -28.30 17.01
CA LYS A 192 11.48 -29.06 17.27
C LYS A 192 11.60 -29.17 18.79
N LEU A 193 11.24 -30.35 19.31
CA LEU A 193 11.58 -30.83 20.65
C LEU A 193 13.10 -30.90 20.79
#